data_AF-A0A418WR43-F1
#
_entry.id   AF-A0A418WR43-F1
#
_cell.length_a   1.000
_cell.length_b   1.000
_cell.length_c   1.000
_cell.angle_alpha   90.00
_cell.angle_beta   90.00
_cell.angle_gamma   90.00
#
_symmetry.space_group_name_H-M   'P 1'
#
loop_
_entity.id
_entity.type
_entity.pdbx_description
1 polymer ?
#
loop_
_entity_poly.entity_id
_entity_poly.type
_entity_poly.pdbx_seq_one_letter_code
_entity_poly.pdbx_strand_id
1 'polypeptide(L)'
;MKDLFKKSAFLGAALLALTFVTSLIPGNFGSTLQILMLPALLLFAWAAMALFIIALRKAYSLWPDWRRAILVACGVPAILSVSTALILPTLWAGNKTYIWGIMILGRGWLDRTVAEAQRQPAGIDDPGGVYDDQGIIPVLRDNGPPVRVAFVTNPGFLDNWSGIVFDPTGKVELARGWDASGQFYAPTNITGLFSGDVVECSPLIDAYYYCSFT
;
A
#
# COMPACT_ATOMS: atom_id res chain seq x y z
N MET A 1 17.75 -5.54 32.47
CA MET A 1 17.28 -6.28 31.27
C MET A 1 15.77 -6.25 31.08
N LYS A 2 14.93 -6.65 32.07
CA LYS A 2 13.46 -6.62 31.93
C LYS A 2 12.91 -5.22 31.54
N ASP A 3 13.42 -4.15 32.14
CA ASP A 3 12.98 -2.78 31.78
C ASP A 3 13.45 -2.32 30.41
N LEU A 4 14.66 -2.72 30.00
CA LEU A 4 15.18 -2.38 28.68
C LEU A 4 14.32 -3.04 27.58
N PHE A 5 13.92 -4.31 27.80
CA PHE A 5 13.05 -5.05 26.90
C PHE A 5 11.65 -4.45 26.83
N LYS A 6 11.06 -4.06 27.98
CA LYS A 6 9.77 -3.37 28.02
C LYS A 6 9.80 -2.04 27.28
N LYS A 7 10.85 -1.23 27.46
CA LYS A 7 11.02 0.07 26.79
C LYS A 7 11.19 -0.08 25.28
N SER A 8 11.97 -1.07 24.83
CA SER A 8 12.18 -1.32 23.40
C SER A 8 10.94 -1.91 22.73
N ALA A 9 10.22 -2.82 23.40
CA ALA A 9 8.93 -3.32 22.92
C ALA A 9 7.87 -2.21 22.82
N PHE A 10 7.80 -1.33 23.83
CA PHE A 10 6.90 -0.18 23.80
C PHE A 10 7.24 0.80 22.67
N LEU A 11 8.54 1.11 22.47
CA LEU A 11 8.98 1.98 21.38
C LEU A 11 8.66 1.38 20.01
N GLY A 12 8.88 0.07 19.83
CA GLY A 12 8.53 -0.64 18.60
C GLY A 12 7.01 -0.62 18.34
N ALA A 13 6.20 -0.88 19.37
CA ALA A 13 4.74 -0.80 19.27
C ALA A 13 4.24 0.62 18.97
N ALA A 14 4.85 1.64 19.59
CA ALA A 14 4.52 3.04 19.34
C ALA A 14 4.88 3.47 17.91
N LEU A 15 6.02 3.02 17.38
CA LEU A 15 6.41 3.26 15.97
C LEU A 15 5.47 2.56 14.99
N LEU A 16 5.07 1.31 15.28
CA LEU A 16 4.07 0.58 14.48
C LEU A 16 2.71 1.28 14.50
N ALA A 17 2.23 1.70 15.67
CA ALA A 17 0.97 2.42 15.82
C ALA A 17 1.02 3.79 15.12
N LEU A 18 2.12 4.53 15.25
CA LEU A 18 2.31 5.81 14.58
C LEU A 18 2.32 5.63 13.06
N THR A 19 2.99 4.61 12.55
CA THR A 19 2.98 4.26 11.11
C THR A 19 1.57 3.93 10.64
N PHE A 20 0.85 3.12 11.40
CA PHE A 20 -0.53 2.76 11.08
C PHE A 20 -1.42 3.99 11.03
N VAL A 21 -1.38 4.86 12.05
CA VAL A 21 -2.19 6.08 12.10
C VAL A 21 -1.84 7.05 10.98
N THR A 22 -0.57 7.24 10.65
CA THR A 22 -0.17 8.17 9.57
C THR A 22 -0.47 7.62 8.17
N SER A 23 -0.52 6.29 7.99
CA SER A 23 -0.97 5.67 6.75
C SER A 23 -2.46 5.89 6.43
N LEU A 24 -3.26 6.33 7.42
CA LEU A 24 -4.67 6.64 7.24
C LEU A 24 -4.93 8.08 6.75
N ILE A 25 -3.89 8.92 6.63
CA ILE A 25 -4.03 10.32 6.20
C ILE A 25 -3.84 10.40 4.67
N PRO A 26 -4.82 10.90 3.89
CA PRO A 26 -4.71 11.02 2.44
C PRO A 26 -3.59 11.99 2.00
N GLY A 27 -2.82 11.63 0.96
CA GLY A 27 -1.87 12.51 0.26
C GLY A 27 -0.45 11.94 0.06
N ASN A 28 0.48 12.78 -0.44
CA ASN A 28 1.92 12.52 -0.67
C ASN A 28 2.73 12.09 0.58
N PHE A 29 2.06 11.74 1.67
CA PHE A 29 2.66 11.21 2.88
C PHE A 29 3.27 9.81 2.67
N GLY A 30 2.81 9.02 1.70
CA GLY A 30 3.34 7.68 1.44
C GLY A 30 4.86 7.65 1.15
N SER A 31 5.35 8.54 0.30
CA SER A 31 6.78 8.64 -0.04
C SER A 31 7.61 9.24 1.11
N THR A 32 7.07 10.23 1.82
CA THR A 32 7.71 10.81 3.02
C THR A 32 7.82 9.79 4.15
N LEU A 33 6.78 8.96 4.34
CA LEU A 33 6.79 7.84 5.27
C LEU A 33 7.84 6.81 4.90
N GLN A 34 7.98 6.43 3.62
CA GLN A 34 9.02 5.48 3.20
C GLN A 34 10.43 5.98 3.55
N ILE A 35 10.71 7.28 3.34
CA ILE A 35 11.99 7.90 3.72
C ILE A 35 12.20 7.87 5.23
N LEU A 36 11.15 8.08 6.03
CA LEU A 36 11.20 8.01 7.50
C LEU A 36 11.19 6.57 8.04
N MET A 37 10.63 5.62 7.31
CA MET A 37 10.61 4.20 7.65
C MET A 37 11.99 3.58 7.47
N LEU A 38 12.79 4.03 6.50
CA LEU A 38 14.14 3.52 6.27
C LEU A 38 15.05 3.58 7.51
N PRO A 39 15.23 4.74 8.19
CA PRO A 39 16.00 4.81 9.42
C PRO A 39 15.34 4.03 10.57
N ALA A 40 14.00 3.97 10.64
CA ALA A 40 13.31 3.16 11.64
C ALA A 40 13.58 1.65 11.45
N LEU A 41 13.58 1.16 10.21
CA LEU A 41 13.93 -0.22 9.85
C LEU A 41 15.40 -0.51 10.17
N LEU A 42 16.30 0.43 9.90
CA LEU A 42 17.71 0.30 10.27
C LEU A 42 17.88 0.23 11.80
N LEU A 43 17.22 1.11 12.56
CA LEU A 43 17.24 1.08 14.02
C LEU A 43 16.66 -0.23 14.57
N PHE A 44 15.58 -0.73 13.96
CA PHE A 44 15.00 -2.01 14.32
C PHE A 44 15.97 -3.17 14.04
N ALA A 45 16.65 -3.18 12.90
CA ALA A 45 17.67 -4.18 12.57
C ALA A 45 18.85 -4.15 13.55
N TRP A 46 19.32 -2.96 13.93
CA TRP A 46 20.37 -2.80 14.96
C TRP A 46 19.91 -3.31 16.33
N ALA A 47 18.68 -2.97 16.74
CA ALA A 47 18.11 -3.45 18.00
C ALA A 47 17.96 -4.98 18.01
N ALA A 48 17.49 -5.56 16.90
CA ALA A 48 17.38 -7.00 16.69
C ALA A 48 18.74 -7.71 16.81
N MET A 49 19.77 -7.16 16.15
CA MET A 49 21.14 -7.67 16.23
C MET A 49 21.69 -7.61 17.66
N ALA A 50 21.50 -6.49 18.36
CA ALA A 50 21.94 -6.35 19.75
C ALA A 50 21.25 -7.36 20.68
N LEU A 51 19.93 -7.56 20.52
CA LEU A 51 19.17 -8.55 21.27
C LEU A 51 19.64 -9.97 20.97
N PHE A 52 19.97 -10.27 19.71
CA PHE A 52 20.51 -11.57 19.33
C PHE A 52 21.88 -11.84 19.97
N ILE A 53 22.79 -10.86 19.98
CA ILE A 53 24.08 -10.97 20.67
C ILE A 53 23.89 -11.20 22.17
N ILE A 54 22.96 -10.48 22.81
CA ILE A 54 22.63 -10.67 24.24
C ILE A 54 22.08 -12.08 24.49
N ALA A 55 21.20 -12.57 23.61
CA ALA A 55 20.64 -13.91 23.70
C ALA A 55 21.72 -14.99 23.56
N LEU A 56 22.66 -14.85 22.62
CA LEU A 56 23.79 -15.78 22.47
C LEU A 56 24.69 -15.79 23.71
N ARG A 57 25.03 -14.62 24.26
CA ARG A 57 25.81 -14.52 25.52
C ARG A 57 25.08 -15.20 26.67
N LYS A 58 23.76 -15.01 26.75
CA LYS A 58 22.95 -15.64 27.79
C LYS A 58 22.84 -17.15 27.60
N ALA A 59 22.66 -17.62 26.38
CA ALA A 59 22.64 -19.04 26.05
C ALA A 59 23.96 -19.72 26.41
N TYR A 60 25.11 -19.07 26.13
CA TYR A 60 26.43 -19.55 26.55
C TYR A 60 26.54 -19.71 28.07
N SER A 61 26.04 -18.74 28.86
CA SER A 61 26.03 -18.86 30.33
C SER A 61 25.10 -19.97 30.85
N LEU A 62 24.14 -20.41 30.03
CA LEU A 62 23.18 -21.46 30.35
C LEU A 62 23.58 -22.82 29.76
N TRP A 63 24.78 -22.95 29.18
CA TRP A 63 25.23 -24.17 28.52
C TRP A 63 25.04 -25.48 29.33
N PRO A 64 25.20 -25.50 30.66
CA PRO A 64 24.91 -26.71 31.44
C PRO A 64 23.45 -27.19 31.32
N ASP A 65 22.51 -26.29 31.06
CA ASP A 65 21.10 -26.58 30.72
C ASP A 65 20.85 -26.27 29.24
N TRP A 66 21.29 -27.19 28.38
CA TRP A 66 21.23 -27.04 26.92
C TRP A 66 19.82 -26.73 26.40
N ARG A 67 18.75 -27.20 27.07
CA ARG A 67 17.36 -26.93 26.67
C ARG A 67 17.05 -25.44 26.80
N ARG A 68 17.43 -24.83 27.93
CA ARG A 68 17.26 -23.38 28.15
C ARG A 68 18.18 -22.57 27.24
N ALA A 69 19.40 -23.04 27.01
CA ALA A 69 20.33 -22.40 26.09
C ALA A 69 19.77 -22.34 24.66
N ILE A 70 19.22 -23.45 24.14
CA ILE A 70 18.57 -23.50 22.81
C ILE A 70 17.35 -22.58 22.77
N LEU A 71 16.45 -22.65 23.76
CA LEU A 71 15.26 -21.78 23.78
C LEU A 71 15.63 -20.30 23.72
N VAL A 72 16.66 -19.87 24.45
CA VAL A 72 17.13 -18.48 24.44
C VAL A 72 17.82 -18.13 23.12
N ALA A 73 18.68 -19.01 22.60
CA ALA A 73 19.41 -18.77 21.35
C ALA A 73 18.47 -18.71 20.13
N CYS A 74 17.46 -19.59 20.08
CA CYS A 74 16.51 -19.68 18.97
C CYS A 74 15.31 -18.75 19.12
N GLY A 75 14.98 -18.31 20.34
CA GLY A 75 13.81 -17.47 20.58
C GLY A 75 13.87 -16.11 19.88
N VAL A 76 15.04 -15.44 19.90
CA VAL A 76 15.20 -14.14 19.23
C VAL A 76 15.07 -14.26 17.71
N PRO A 77 15.80 -15.17 17.02
CA PRO A 77 15.60 -15.42 15.59
C PRO A 77 14.16 -15.79 15.24
N ALA A 78 13.51 -16.66 16.03
CA ALA A 78 12.13 -17.06 15.78
C ALA A 78 11.16 -15.87 15.82
N ILE A 79 11.27 -15.00 16.83
CA ILE A 79 10.44 -13.80 16.94
C ILE A 79 10.70 -12.86 15.77
N LEU A 80 11.96 -12.66 15.37
CA LEU A 80 12.30 -11.81 14.23
C LEU A 80 11.73 -12.38 12.92
N SER A 81 11.89 -13.69 12.68
CA SER A 81 11.33 -14.35 11.50
C SER A 81 9.81 -14.21 11.44
N VAL A 82 9.11 -14.41 12.56
CA VAL A 82 7.65 -14.21 12.64
C VAL A 82 7.29 -12.76 12.38
N SER A 83 8.02 -11.82 12.99
CA SER A 83 7.76 -10.38 12.81
C SER A 83 7.92 -9.97 11.35
N THR A 84 9.02 -10.37 10.71
CA THR A 84 9.29 -10.10 9.29
C THR A 84 8.25 -10.74 8.39
N ALA A 85 7.86 -11.99 8.65
CA ALA A 85 6.83 -12.68 7.89
C ALA A 85 5.46 -11.99 7.96
N LEU A 86 5.18 -11.27 9.06
CA LEU A 86 3.93 -10.53 9.25
C LEU A 86 3.94 -9.12 8.65
N ILE A 87 5.09 -8.55 8.28
CA ILE A 87 5.17 -7.18 7.71
C ILE A 87 4.35 -7.08 6.43
N LEU A 88 4.61 -7.95 5.44
CA LEU A 88 3.95 -7.87 4.14
C LEU A 88 2.42 -8.05 4.22
N PRO A 89 1.87 -9.07 4.92
CA PRO A 89 0.44 -9.18 5.11
C PRO A 89 -0.18 -7.96 5.81
N THR A 90 0.53 -7.37 6.77
CA THR A 90 0.06 -6.18 7.49
C THR A 90 0.00 -4.96 6.57
N LEU A 91 1.04 -4.74 5.75
CA LEU A 91 1.05 -3.65 4.77
C LEU A 91 -0.05 -3.83 3.72
N TRP A 92 -0.26 -5.06 3.24
CA TRP A 92 -1.33 -5.38 2.30
C TRP A 92 -2.72 -5.12 2.90
N ALA A 93 -2.95 -5.56 4.13
CA ALA A 93 -4.19 -5.31 4.86
C ALA A 93 -4.42 -3.82 5.13
N GLY A 94 -3.36 -3.09 5.47
CA GLY A 94 -3.39 -1.64 5.65
C GLY A 94 -3.80 -0.92 4.37
N ASN A 95 -3.17 -1.24 3.24
CA ASN A 95 -3.52 -0.66 1.94
C ASN A 95 -5.00 -0.94 1.57
N LYS A 96 -5.46 -2.20 1.71
CA LYS A 96 -6.86 -2.54 1.47
C LYS A 96 -7.81 -1.76 2.39
N THR A 97 -7.48 -1.64 3.68
CA THR A 97 -8.27 -0.88 4.65
C THR A 97 -8.37 0.60 4.26
N TYR A 98 -7.26 1.20 3.82
CA TYR A 98 -7.22 2.59 3.34
C TYR A 98 -8.13 2.80 2.13
N ILE A 99 -8.03 1.95 1.10
CA ILE A 99 -8.87 2.05 -0.11
C ILE A 99 -10.35 1.89 0.23
N TRP A 100 -10.70 0.92 1.06
CA TRP A 100 -12.08 0.76 1.54
C TRP A 100 -12.55 1.95 2.38
N GLY A 101 -11.66 2.55 3.18
CA GLY A 101 -11.94 3.77 3.93
C GLY A 101 -12.33 4.93 3.02
N ILE A 102 -11.54 5.19 1.96
CA ILE A 102 -11.88 6.18 0.93
C ILE A 102 -13.23 5.84 0.29
N MET A 103 -13.44 4.57 -0.08
CA MET A 103 -14.64 4.16 -0.78
C MET A 103 -15.90 4.34 0.05
N ILE A 104 -15.86 4.00 1.34
CA ILE A 104 -17.02 4.08 2.24
C ILE A 104 -17.28 5.52 2.68
N LEU A 105 -16.24 6.22 3.13
CA LEU A 105 -16.38 7.57 3.70
C LEU A 105 -16.49 8.65 2.61
N GLY A 106 -15.86 8.43 1.45
CA GLY A 106 -15.81 9.35 0.31
C GLY A 106 -16.83 9.03 -0.79
N ARG A 107 -17.72 8.05 -0.62
CA ARG A 107 -18.60 7.58 -1.70
C ARG A 107 -19.39 8.70 -2.38
N GLY A 108 -20.02 9.56 -1.57
CA GLY A 108 -20.83 10.65 -2.10
C GLY A 108 -20.03 11.68 -2.89
N TRP A 109 -18.73 11.83 -2.61
CA TRP A 109 -17.84 12.66 -3.42
C TRP A 109 -17.50 11.96 -4.74
N LEU A 110 -17.08 10.70 -4.69
CA LEU A 110 -16.78 9.88 -5.87
C LEU A 110 -17.94 9.85 -6.88
N ASP A 111 -19.17 9.60 -6.41
CA ASP A 111 -20.35 9.52 -7.27
C ASP A 111 -20.66 10.89 -7.91
N ARG A 112 -20.49 11.99 -7.18
CA ARG A 112 -20.69 13.34 -7.73
C ARG A 112 -19.67 13.67 -8.81
N THR A 113 -18.39 13.38 -8.56
CA THR A 113 -17.32 13.62 -9.55
C THR A 113 -17.54 12.79 -10.82
N VAL A 114 -17.95 11.52 -10.68
CA VAL A 114 -18.31 10.68 -11.83
C VAL A 114 -19.50 11.28 -12.59
N ALA A 115 -20.56 11.67 -11.89
CA ALA A 115 -21.75 12.25 -12.52
C ALA A 115 -21.45 13.57 -13.24
N GLU A 116 -20.56 14.39 -12.69
CA GLU A 116 -20.09 15.63 -13.32
C GLU A 116 -19.25 15.34 -14.57
N ALA A 117 -18.28 14.43 -14.47
CA ALA A 117 -17.46 14.02 -15.60
C ALA A 117 -18.31 13.44 -16.74
N GLN A 118 -19.38 12.71 -16.44
CA GLN A 118 -20.30 12.19 -17.47
C GLN A 118 -21.12 13.27 -18.17
N ARG A 119 -21.35 14.43 -17.54
CA ARG A 119 -22.12 15.55 -18.12
C ARG A 119 -21.27 16.47 -18.99
N GLN A 120 -19.96 16.51 -18.76
CA GLN A 120 -19.04 17.36 -19.51
C GLN A 120 -18.82 16.78 -20.93
N PRO A 121 -18.87 17.59 -22.00
CA PRO A 121 -18.64 17.11 -23.36
C PRO A 121 -17.21 16.56 -23.52
N ALA A 122 -17.06 15.49 -24.31
CA ALA A 122 -15.82 14.74 -24.52
C ALA A 122 -14.72 15.49 -25.31
N GLY A 123 -14.84 16.81 -25.48
CA GLY A 123 -14.06 17.60 -26.45
C GLY A 123 -13.02 18.54 -25.86
N ILE A 124 -12.84 18.55 -24.54
CA ILE A 124 -11.71 19.22 -23.92
C ILE A 124 -10.84 18.06 -23.43
N ASP A 125 -9.86 17.70 -24.24
CA ASP A 125 -8.69 16.96 -23.76
C ASP A 125 -8.07 17.86 -22.70
N ASP A 126 -8.52 17.73 -21.46
CA ASP A 126 -7.81 18.24 -20.30
C ASP A 126 -6.98 17.07 -19.79
N PRO A 127 -5.69 16.99 -20.19
CA PRO A 127 -4.78 16.01 -19.62
C PRO A 127 -4.51 16.33 -18.15
N GLY A 128 -4.89 17.53 -17.70
CA GLY A 128 -4.85 17.96 -16.31
C GLY A 128 -6.09 17.42 -15.62
N GLY A 129 -5.89 16.41 -14.79
CA GLY A 129 -6.97 15.89 -13.97
C GLY A 129 -7.76 17.00 -13.27
N VAL A 130 -9.04 16.74 -12.99
CA VAL A 130 -9.86 17.66 -12.19
C VAL A 130 -9.25 17.68 -10.79
N TYR A 131 -8.41 18.68 -10.52
CA TYR A 131 -7.96 18.96 -9.17
C TYR A 131 -9.15 19.55 -8.44
N ASP A 132 -9.79 18.76 -7.58
CA ASP A 132 -10.80 19.28 -6.68
C ASP A 132 -10.16 20.34 -5.78
N ASP A 133 -10.79 21.52 -5.73
CA ASP A 133 -10.50 22.65 -4.84
C ASP A 133 -10.42 22.25 -3.35
N GLN A 134 -11.02 21.09 -2.99
CA GLN A 134 -10.98 20.50 -1.65
C GLN A 134 -9.68 19.76 -1.34
N GLY A 135 -8.82 19.57 -2.35
CA GLY A 135 -7.48 19.02 -2.22
C GLY A 135 -7.45 17.51 -1.97
N ILE A 136 -6.67 16.82 -2.80
CA ILE A 136 -5.59 15.88 -2.44
C ILE A 136 -5.54 14.64 -3.37
N ILE A 137 -6.63 14.26 -4.06
CA ILE A 137 -6.63 13.11 -4.99
C ILE A 137 -6.77 13.59 -6.44
N PRO A 138 -5.74 13.44 -7.29
CA PRO A 138 -5.85 13.73 -8.72
C PRO A 138 -6.95 12.89 -9.39
N VAL A 139 -7.78 13.50 -10.22
CA VAL A 139 -8.87 12.83 -10.93
C VAL A 139 -8.57 12.79 -12.42
N LEU A 140 -8.33 11.60 -12.98
CA LEU A 140 -8.11 11.42 -14.42
C LEU A 140 -9.41 11.00 -15.11
N ARG A 141 -9.59 11.42 -16.36
CA ARG A 141 -10.79 11.11 -17.15
C ARG A 141 -10.40 10.47 -18.48
N ASP A 142 -11.06 9.37 -18.83
CA ASP A 142 -11.04 8.78 -20.16
C ASP A 142 -12.34 9.16 -20.88
N ASN A 143 -12.19 9.89 -21.99
CA ASN A 143 -13.29 10.42 -22.79
C ASN A 143 -13.89 9.37 -23.74
N GLY A 144 -13.31 8.18 -23.85
CA GLY A 144 -13.85 7.09 -24.66
C GLY A 144 -15.26 6.69 -24.20
N PRO A 145 -16.14 6.18 -25.09
CA PRO A 145 -17.43 5.66 -24.67
C PRO A 145 -17.29 4.25 -24.03
N PRO A 146 -17.81 4.02 -22.82
CA PRO A 146 -18.37 4.99 -21.87
C PRO A 146 -17.29 5.74 -21.09
N VAL A 147 -17.60 6.98 -20.67
CA VAL A 147 -16.69 7.81 -19.89
C VAL A 147 -16.26 7.07 -18.63
N ARG A 148 -14.94 7.00 -18.41
CA ARG A 148 -14.34 6.42 -17.20
C ARG A 148 -13.62 7.49 -16.42
N VAL A 149 -13.56 7.30 -15.10
CA VAL A 149 -12.93 8.25 -14.18
C VAL A 149 -12.02 7.48 -13.24
N ALA A 150 -10.79 7.95 -13.06
CA ALA A 150 -9.84 7.40 -12.12
C ALA A 150 -9.48 8.42 -11.04
N PHE A 151 -9.35 7.95 -9.81
CA PHE A 151 -8.97 8.71 -8.63
C PHE A 151 -7.61 8.20 -8.16
N VAL A 152 -6.55 8.98 -8.37
CA VAL A 152 -5.15 8.56 -8.14
C VAL A 152 -4.85 8.52 -6.64
N THR A 153 -5.04 7.35 -6.02
CA THR A 153 -4.83 7.15 -4.58
C THR A 153 -3.37 6.96 -4.18
N ASN A 154 -2.54 6.48 -5.10
CA ASN A 154 -1.11 6.27 -4.90
C ASN A 154 -0.37 6.67 -6.19
N PRO A 155 0.36 7.80 -6.21
CA PRO A 155 1.08 8.26 -7.39
C PRO A 155 2.33 7.42 -7.74
N GLY A 156 2.72 6.48 -6.87
CA GLY A 156 3.82 5.52 -7.09
C GLY A 156 5.16 6.13 -7.51
N PHE A 157 5.96 5.39 -8.28
CA PHE A 157 7.32 5.74 -8.70
C PHE A 157 7.53 5.34 -10.17
N LEU A 158 8.19 6.22 -10.96
CA LEU A 158 8.46 6.02 -12.39
C LEU A 158 7.20 5.66 -13.18
N ASP A 159 6.26 6.60 -13.23
CA ASP A 159 4.97 6.54 -13.95
C ASP A 159 3.99 5.44 -13.51
N ASN A 160 4.40 4.56 -12.60
CA ASN A 160 3.50 3.60 -11.96
C ASN A 160 2.61 4.32 -10.95
N TRP A 161 1.31 4.09 -10.99
CA TRP A 161 0.37 4.61 -10.01
C TRP A 161 -0.77 3.63 -9.76
N SER A 162 -1.58 3.88 -8.73
CA SER A 162 -2.76 3.08 -8.46
C SER A 162 -3.90 3.95 -7.96
N GLY A 163 -5.12 3.56 -8.31
CA GLY A 163 -6.29 4.39 -8.09
C GLY A 163 -7.59 3.62 -8.05
N ILE A 164 -8.62 4.32 -7.59
CA ILE A 164 -10.00 3.86 -7.70
C ILE A 164 -10.50 4.27 -9.08
N VAL A 165 -11.04 3.34 -9.85
CA VAL A 165 -11.53 3.56 -11.21
C VAL A 165 -13.01 3.27 -11.27
N PHE A 166 -13.79 4.20 -11.79
CA PHE A 166 -15.17 3.95 -12.19
C PHE A 166 -15.19 3.48 -13.65
N ASP A 167 -15.55 2.21 -13.88
CA ASP A 167 -15.76 1.62 -15.20
C ASP A 167 -17.13 0.91 -15.26
N PRO A 168 -18.15 1.51 -15.89
CA PRO A 168 -19.48 0.89 -15.96
C PRO A 168 -19.51 -0.38 -16.81
N THR A 169 -18.44 -0.69 -17.56
CA THR A 169 -18.35 -1.91 -18.37
C THR A 169 -17.75 -3.10 -17.65
N GLY A 170 -17.01 -2.88 -16.55
CA GLY A 170 -16.22 -3.89 -15.85
C GLY A 170 -15.09 -4.52 -16.67
N LYS A 171 -14.76 -3.95 -17.84
CA LYS A 171 -13.73 -4.52 -18.72
C LYS A 171 -12.33 -4.35 -18.16
N VAL A 172 -12.11 -3.39 -17.26
CA VAL A 172 -10.83 -3.21 -16.57
C VAL A 172 -10.38 -4.45 -15.79
N GLU A 173 -11.28 -5.33 -15.37
CA GLU A 173 -10.94 -6.61 -14.72
C GLU A 173 -10.26 -7.63 -15.65
N LEU A 174 -10.35 -7.42 -16.96
CA LEU A 174 -9.74 -8.31 -17.95
C LEU A 174 -8.23 -8.11 -18.06
N ALA A 175 -7.68 -7.06 -17.44
CA ALA A 175 -6.25 -6.86 -17.34
C ALA A 175 -5.59 -8.02 -16.57
N ARG A 176 -4.61 -8.67 -17.20
CA ARG A 176 -3.84 -9.76 -16.59
C ARG A 176 -2.42 -9.31 -16.23
N GLY A 177 -2.02 -8.11 -16.65
CA GLY A 177 -0.71 -7.55 -16.38
C GLY A 177 0.40 -8.40 -16.99
N TRP A 178 1.47 -8.59 -16.24
CA TRP A 178 2.63 -9.36 -16.65
C TRP A 178 2.47 -10.83 -16.26
N ASP A 179 2.65 -11.73 -17.21
CA ASP A 179 2.67 -13.17 -16.93
C ASP A 179 4.05 -13.64 -16.42
N ALA A 180 4.15 -14.94 -16.07
CA ALA A 180 5.39 -15.54 -15.58
C ALA A 180 6.54 -15.52 -16.61
N SER A 181 6.25 -15.31 -17.90
CA SER A 181 7.23 -15.16 -18.97
C SER A 181 7.66 -13.71 -19.18
N GLY A 182 7.08 -12.76 -18.44
CA GLY A 182 7.32 -11.34 -18.60
C GLY A 182 6.64 -10.77 -19.84
N GLN A 183 5.57 -11.38 -20.33
CA GLN A 183 4.73 -10.79 -21.38
C GLN A 183 3.57 -10.02 -20.74
N PHE A 184 3.38 -8.77 -21.17
CA PHE A 184 2.25 -7.95 -20.74
C PHE A 184 1.00 -8.26 -21.57
N TYR A 185 -0.13 -8.47 -20.89
CA TYR A 185 -1.41 -8.72 -21.52
C TYR A 185 -2.52 -7.82 -20.94
N ALA A 186 -2.99 -6.90 -21.78
CA ALA A 186 -4.24 -6.17 -21.59
C ALA A 186 -4.99 -6.13 -22.94
N PRO A 187 -6.33 -6.36 -22.95
CA PRO A 187 -7.13 -6.13 -24.13
C PRO A 187 -6.97 -4.70 -24.66
N THR A 188 -6.90 -4.54 -25.99
CA THR A 188 -6.65 -3.24 -26.65
C THR A 188 -7.63 -2.13 -26.28
N ASN A 189 -8.83 -2.49 -25.83
CA ASN A 189 -9.87 -1.55 -25.41
C ASN A 189 -9.73 -1.06 -23.96
N ILE A 190 -8.73 -1.55 -23.21
CA ILE A 190 -8.35 -1.05 -21.88
C ILE A 190 -6.85 -0.71 -21.76
N THR A 191 -6.06 -0.94 -22.81
CA THR A 191 -4.68 -0.47 -22.96
C THR A 191 -4.66 1.06 -23.11
N GLY A 192 -3.68 1.73 -22.49
CA GLY A 192 -3.53 3.19 -22.57
C GLY A 192 -4.63 4.01 -21.86
N LEU A 193 -5.47 3.39 -21.03
CA LEU A 193 -6.45 4.12 -20.24
C LEU A 193 -5.74 5.08 -19.28
N PHE A 194 -6.19 6.34 -19.25
CA PHE A 194 -5.61 7.39 -18.42
C PHE A 194 -4.10 7.60 -18.67
N SER A 195 -3.66 7.42 -19.92
CA SER A 195 -2.26 7.54 -20.35
C SER A 195 -1.31 6.51 -19.74
N GLY A 196 -1.83 5.39 -19.22
CA GLY A 196 -1.04 4.28 -18.70
C GLY A 196 -1.66 2.92 -19.05
N ASP A 197 -0.92 1.86 -18.76
CA ASP A 197 -1.33 0.49 -19.01
C ASP A 197 -1.86 -0.18 -17.75
N VAL A 198 -3.10 -0.68 -17.81
CA VAL A 198 -3.73 -1.36 -16.67
C VAL A 198 -3.01 -2.69 -16.43
N VAL A 199 -2.36 -2.80 -15.27
CA VAL A 199 -1.64 -4.02 -14.85
C VAL A 199 -2.58 -4.99 -14.16
N GLU A 200 -3.31 -4.51 -13.18
CA GLU A 200 -4.22 -5.33 -12.37
C GLU A 200 -5.38 -4.46 -11.91
N CYS A 201 -6.58 -5.05 -11.87
CA CYS A 201 -7.74 -4.44 -11.25
C CYS A 201 -8.44 -5.44 -10.34
N SER A 202 -8.91 -4.98 -9.18
CA SER A 202 -9.76 -5.74 -8.28
C SER A 202 -11.09 -5.02 -8.08
N PRO A 203 -12.24 -5.72 -8.14
CA PRO A 203 -13.53 -5.09 -7.89
C PRO A 203 -13.59 -4.52 -6.48
N LEU A 204 -14.26 -3.37 -6.37
CA LEU A 204 -14.70 -2.80 -5.10
C LEU A 204 -16.22 -2.96 -4.98
N ILE A 205 -16.96 -1.86 -4.94
CA ILE A 205 -18.42 -1.83 -4.82
C ILE A 205 -19.02 -1.16 -6.05
N ASP A 206 -20.09 -1.74 -6.60
CA ASP A 206 -20.72 -1.34 -7.85
C ASP A 206 -19.75 -1.36 -9.04
N ALA A 207 -19.70 -0.28 -9.83
CA ALA A 207 -18.82 -0.12 -10.98
C ALA A 207 -17.45 0.50 -10.61
N TYR A 208 -17.04 0.40 -9.34
CA TYR A 208 -15.73 0.86 -8.89
C TYR A 208 -14.75 -0.30 -8.75
N TYR A 209 -13.51 -0.06 -9.16
CA TYR A 209 -12.40 -1.01 -9.15
C TYR A 209 -11.17 -0.34 -8.55
N TYR A 210 -10.31 -1.10 -7.88
CA TYR A 210 -8.98 -0.64 -7.52
C TYR A 210 -7.98 -1.17 -8.54
N CYS A 211 -7.35 -0.27 -9.29
CA CYS A 211 -6.49 -0.59 -10.41
C CYS A 211 -5.07 -0.06 -10.22
N SER A 212 -4.10 -0.80 -10.74
CA SER A 212 -2.70 -0.41 -10.84
C SER A 212 -2.30 -0.21 -12.30
N PHE A 213 -1.48 0.83 -12.52
CA PHE A 213 -1.06 1.30 -13.84
C PHE A 213 0.47 1.39 -13.92
N THR A 214 1.00 1.26 -15.13
CA THR A 214 2.40 1.47 -15.52
C THR A 214 2.48 2.40 -16.73
#